data_AF-A0A970STJ1-F1
#
_entry.id   AF-A0A970STJ1-F1
#
_cell.length_a   1.000
_cell.length_b   1.000
_cell.length_c   1.000
_cell.angle_alpha   90.00
_cell.angle_beta   90.00
_cell.angle_gamma   90.00
#
_symmetry.space_group_name_H-M   'P 1'
#
loop_
_entity.id
_entity.type
_entity.pdbx_description
1 polymer ?
#
loop_
_entity_poly.entity_id
_entity_poly.type
_entity_poly.pdbx_seq_one_letter_code
_entity_poly.pdbx_strand_id
1 'polypeptide(L)'
;MKRLFSFLNPLSFYYLNAYDFDSSQVSLGGISFNNLDKDLSSKYENNVYFIGEVIDVDGPCGGYNLRWAIGSALYLSKNIK
;
A
#
# COMPACT_ATOMS: atom_id res chain seq x y z
N MET A 1 19.45 -37.12 -9.17
CA MET A 1 19.24 -35.79 -8.57
C MET A 1 20.07 -34.67 -9.19
N LYS A 2 21.38 -34.82 -9.45
CA LYS A 2 22.21 -33.74 -10.05
C LYS A 2 21.67 -33.16 -11.37
N ARG A 3 21.12 -34.01 -12.24
CA ARG A 3 20.52 -33.61 -13.53
C ARG A 3 19.24 -32.80 -13.38
N LEU A 4 18.44 -33.02 -12.32
CA LEU A 4 17.24 -32.21 -12.06
C LEU A 4 17.63 -30.83 -11.51
N PHE A 5 18.62 -30.80 -10.63
CA PHE A 5 19.18 -29.57 -10.08
C PHE A 5 19.78 -28.67 -11.18
N SER A 6 20.46 -29.25 -12.18
CA SER A 6 21.03 -28.49 -13.30
C SER A 6 19.98 -27.83 -14.21
N PHE A 7 18.75 -28.34 -14.25
CA PHE A 7 17.64 -27.74 -15.01
C PHE A 7 16.87 -26.67 -14.22
N LEU A 8 16.80 -26.80 -12.90
CA LEU A 8 16.06 -25.86 -12.04
C LEU A 8 16.88 -24.61 -11.70
N ASN A 9 18.21 -24.73 -11.59
CA ASN A 9 19.08 -23.66 -11.09
C ASN A 9 19.56 -22.61 -12.12
N PRO A 10 19.04 -22.61 -13.36
CA PRO A 10 18.97 -21.37 -14.12
C PRO A 10 17.59 -21.18 -14.79
N LEU A 11 16.49 -21.56 -14.12
CA LEU A 11 15.15 -21.36 -14.67
C LEU A 11 14.85 -19.85 -14.74
N SER A 12 14.87 -19.32 -15.96
CA SER A 12 14.55 -17.94 -16.27
C SER A 12 13.18 -17.86 -16.93
N PHE A 13 12.45 -16.79 -16.63
CA PHE A 13 11.16 -16.49 -17.24
C PHE A 13 11.25 -15.13 -17.91
N TYR A 14 10.58 -15.00 -19.05
CA TYR A 14 10.38 -13.69 -19.67
C TYR A 14 9.27 -12.97 -18.93
N TYR A 15 9.56 -11.77 -18.43
CA TYR A 15 8.52 -10.88 -17.93
C TYR A 15 7.69 -10.40 -19.11
N LEU A 16 6.39 -10.68 -19.06
CA LEU A 16 5.44 -10.18 -20.05
C LEU A 16 4.91 -8.83 -19.59
N ASN A 17 4.05 -8.81 -18.57
CA ASN A 17 3.47 -7.63 -17.95
C ASN A 17 2.97 -7.96 -16.52
N ALA A 18 2.64 -6.92 -15.75
CA ALA A 18 1.90 -7.06 -14.49
C ALA A 18 0.42 -7.34 -14.77
N TYR A 19 -0.28 -7.90 -13.78
CA TYR A 19 -1.74 -8.03 -13.85
C TYR A 19 -2.41 -6.67 -13.66
N ASP A 20 -3.66 -6.58 -14.11
CA ASP A 20 -4.49 -5.40 -13.95
C ASP A 20 -4.85 -5.12 -12.48
N PHE A 21 -5.41 -3.93 -12.25
CA PHE A 21 -5.79 -3.45 -10.92
C PHE A 21 -6.71 -4.42 -10.16
N ASP A 22 -7.68 -5.05 -10.85
CA ASP A 22 -8.61 -6.01 -10.24
C ASP A 22 -7.92 -7.26 -9.66
N SER A 23 -6.69 -7.54 -10.10
CA SER A 23 -5.85 -8.63 -9.59
C SER A 23 -4.75 -8.15 -8.64
N SER A 24 -4.70 -6.84 -8.34
CA SER A 24 -3.71 -6.24 -7.46
C SER A 24 -4.15 -6.31 -6.00
N GLN A 25 -3.20 -6.45 -5.07
CA GLN A 25 -3.49 -6.52 -3.63
C GLN A 25 -3.52 -5.15 -2.94
N VAL A 26 -2.93 -4.14 -3.58
CA VAL A 26 -2.81 -2.77 -3.08
C VAL A 26 -2.66 -1.81 -4.26
N SER A 27 -3.10 -0.59 -4.08
CA SER A 27 -2.95 0.53 -4.98
C SER A 27 -1.63 1.26 -4.72
N LEU A 28 -0.84 1.53 -5.77
CA LEU A 28 0.31 2.42 -5.67
C LEU A 28 -0.14 3.87 -5.89
N GLY A 29 0.36 4.80 -5.07
CA GLY A 29 -0.04 6.20 -5.11
C GLY A 29 -1.18 6.54 -4.16
N GLY A 30 -1.76 7.73 -4.33
CA GLY A 30 -2.89 8.20 -3.53
C GLY A 30 -2.76 9.67 -3.17
N ILE A 31 -3.38 10.07 -2.05
CA ILE A 31 -3.29 11.43 -1.53
C ILE A 31 -1.94 11.62 -0.85
N SER A 32 -1.14 12.53 -1.39
CA SER A 32 0.16 12.90 -0.80
C SER A 32 0.00 13.50 0.59
N PHE A 33 0.89 13.15 1.52
CA PHE A 33 0.98 13.82 2.83
C PHE A 33 1.19 15.34 2.73
N ASN A 34 1.70 15.85 1.62
CA ASN A 34 1.82 17.30 1.41
C ASN A 34 0.44 17.98 1.40
N ASN A 35 -0.63 17.26 1.07
CA ASN A 35 -2.00 17.74 1.03
C ASN A 35 -2.76 17.55 2.36
N LEU A 36 -2.11 16.95 3.35
CA LEU A 36 -2.70 16.61 4.65
C LEU A 36 -1.99 17.34 5.79
N ASP A 37 -2.75 17.68 6.82
CA ASP A 37 -2.19 18.12 8.10
C ASP A 37 -1.80 16.92 8.98
N LYS A 38 -1.16 17.20 10.13
CA LYS A 38 -0.61 16.16 11.01
C LYS A 38 -1.65 15.17 11.52
N ASP A 39 -2.89 15.62 11.68
CA ASP A 39 -4.03 14.82 12.13
C ASP A 39 -4.72 14.07 10.98
N LEU A 40 -4.13 14.05 9.79
CA LEU A 40 -4.69 13.45 8.56
C LEU A 40 -5.93 14.18 8.01
N SER A 41 -6.17 15.43 8.44
CA SER A 41 -7.18 16.30 7.83
C SER A 41 -6.72 16.87 6.49
N SER A 42 -7.68 17.17 5.62
CA SER A 42 -7.48 17.86 4.35
C SER A 42 -7.03 19.30 4.57
N LYS A 43 -5.98 19.74 3.87
CA LYS A 43 -5.60 21.16 3.81
C LYS A 43 -6.53 22.03 2.96
N TYR A 44 -7.41 21.41 2.19
CA TYR A 44 -8.28 22.09 1.22
C TYR A 44 -9.73 22.20 1.70
N GLU A 45 -10.20 21.24 2.50
CA GLU A 45 -11.60 21.13 2.88
C GLU A 45 -11.73 20.90 4.38
N ASN A 46 -12.56 21.72 5.04
CA ASN A 46 -12.75 21.62 6.47
C ASN A 46 -13.51 20.34 6.85
N ASN A 47 -13.13 19.73 7.97
CA ASN A 47 -13.75 18.51 8.52
C ASN A 47 -13.70 17.28 7.59
N VAL A 48 -12.77 17.26 6.63
CA VAL A 48 -12.50 16.09 5.79
C VAL A 48 -11.20 15.46 6.25
N TYR A 49 -11.19 14.15 6.43
CA TYR A 49 -10.04 13.38 6.89
C TYR A 49 -9.84 12.15 6.00
N PHE A 50 -8.60 11.73 5.86
CA PHE A 50 -8.23 10.57 5.06
C PHE A 50 -7.48 9.56 5.93
N ILE A 51 -7.73 8.26 5.73
CA ILE A 51 -7.07 7.15 6.42
C ILE A 51 -6.97 5.95 5.49
N GLY A 52 -6.06 5.02 5.78
CA GLY A 52 -5.90 3.79 5.01
C GLY A 52 -5.29 4.01 3.62
N GLU A 53 -5.66 3.11 2.71
CA GLU A 53 -5.03 2.94 1.39
C GLU A 53 -5.22 4.15 0.45
N VAL A 54 -6.17 5.05 0.74
CA VAL A 54 -6.36 6.27 -0.07
C VAL A 54 -5.20 7.26 0.09
N ILE A 55 -4.46 7.18 1.18
CA ILE A 55 -3.23 7.96 1.38
C ILE A 55 -2.10 7.25 0.64
N ASP A 56 -1.20 8.04 0.05
CA ASP A 56 0.00 7.57 -0.67
C ASP A 56 1.00 6.86 0.27
N VAL A 57 0.62 5.67 0.73
CA VAL A 57 1.36 4.73 1.56
C VAL A 57 0.98 3.31 1.18
N ASP A 58 1.93 2.61 0.59
CA ASP A 58 1.85 1.19 0.31
C ASP A 58 3.06 0.45 0.90
N GLY A 59 2.87 -0.84 1.18
CA GLY A 59 3.89 -1.74 1.68
C GLY A 59 3.83 -3.11 1.04
N PRO A 60 4.86 -3.96 1.26
CA PRO A 60 4.89 -5.30 0.70
C PRO A 60 3.78 -6.19 1.26
N CYS A 61 3.54 -7.33 0.60
CA CYS A 61 2.63 -8.34 1.12
C CYS A 61 3.13 -8.87 2.48
N GLY A 62 2.20 -9.37 3.31
CA GLY A 62 2.52 -9.82 4.68
C GLY A 62 1.89 -8.98 5.80
N GLY A 63 0.86 -8.18 5.50
CA GLY A 63 0.03 -7.51 6.50
C GLY A 63 0.39 -6.05 6.80
N TYR A 64 1.39 -5.48 6.12
CA TYR A 64 1.80 -4.09 6.29
C TYR A 64 0.69 -3.10 5.93
N ASN A 65 0.00 -3.31 4.80
CA ASN A 65 -1.11 -2.43 4.38
C ASN A 65 -2.29 -2.48 5.36
N LEU A 66 -2.61 -3.65 5.92
CA LEU A 66 -3.63 -3.78 6.97
C LEU A 66 -3.20 -3.07 8.26
N ARG A 67 -1.93 -3.20 8.66
CA ARG A 67 -1.36 -2.47 9.80
C ARG A 67 -1.45 -0.96 9.60
N TRP A 68 -1.18 -0.46 8.39
CA TRP A 68 -1.31 0.95 8.03
C TRP A 68 -2.77 1.42 8.11
N ALA A 69 -3.70 0.68 7.52
CA ALA A 69 -5.12 1.01 7.56
C ALA A 69 -5.66 1.10 9.00
N ILE A 70 -5.33 0.11 9.85
CA ILE A 70 -5.74 0.11 11.25
C ILE A 70 -5.02 1.22 12.04
N GLY A 71 -3.71 1.40 11.81
CA GLY A 71 -2.90 2.38 12.53
C GLY A 71 -3.32 3.82 12.27
N SER A 72 -3.58 4.18 11.01
CA SER A 72 -4.08 5.51 10.64
C SER A 72 -5.47 5.78 11.22
N ALA A 73 -6.38 4.80 11.20
CA ALA A 73 -7.69 4.91 11.84
C ALA A 73 -7.60 5.14 13.36
N LEU A 74 -6.77 4.35 14.06
CA LEU A 74 -6.54 4.50 15.51
C LEU A 74 -5.84 5.81 15.88
N TYR A 75 -4.99 6.34 14.98
CA TYR A 75 -4.35 7.63 15.17
C TYR A 75 -5.39 8.75 15.06
N LEU A 76 -6.17 8.78 13.98
CA LEU A 76 -7.20 9.79 13.78
C LEU A 76 -8.25 9.77 14.90
N SER A 77 -8.74 8.60 15.31
CA SER A 77 -9.77 8.51 16.35
C SER A 77 -9.36 9.11 17.70
N LYS A 78 -8.06 9.21 17.98
CA LYS A 78 -7.52 9.85 19.18
C LYS A 78 -7.28 11.35 19.04
N ASN A 79 -7.26 11.87 17.81
CA ASN A 79 -6.88 13.25 17.50
C ASN A 79 -7.99 14.05 16.80
N ILE A 80 -9.08 13.39 16.40
CA ILE A 80 -10.24 14.05 15.83
C ILE A 80 -10.85 15.01 16.86
N LYS A 81 -11.11 16.24 16.43
CA LYS A 81 -11.65 17.31 17.28
C LYS A 81 -13.17 17.36 17.17
#